data_AF-A0A2V5SKQ8-F1
#
_entry.id   AF-A0A2V5SKQ8-F1
#
_cell.length_a   1.000
_cell.length_b   1.000
_cell.length_c   1.000
_cell.angle_alpha   90.00
_cell.angle_beta   90.00
_cell.angle_gamma   90.00
#
_symmetry.space_group_name_H-M   'P 1'
#
loop_
_entity.id
_entity.type
_entity.pdbx_description
1 polymer ?
#
loop_
_entity_poly.entity_id
_entity_poly.type
_entity_poly.pdbx_seq_one_letter_code
_entity_poly.pdbx_strand_id
1 'polypeptide(L)'
;MTRGITPEEFSELTSLVGYAVWQIQVLERVLAGHLVMVHQITTDTARSEIETMFVKTARHTLGQLFSAIRKTGGEPESLLPRLEGFTIERNWLVHRTRHENPSDL
;
A
#
# COMPACT_ATOMS: atom_id res chain seq x y z
N MET A 1 -7.02 -33.26 -17.37
CA MET A 1 -5.93 -32.47 -17.99
C MET A 1 -6.23 -31.01 -17.75
N THR A 2 -5.40 -30.31 -16.99
CA THR A 2 -5.53 -28.86 -16.78
C THR A 2 -4.96 -28.17 -18.01
N ARG A 3 -5.77 -27.39 -18.74
CA ARG A 3 -5.29 -26.53 -19.83
C ARG A 3 -4.26 -25.56 -19.24
N GLY A 4 -3.06 -25.51 -19.84
CA GLY A 4 -2.05 -24.52 -19.48
C GLY A 4 -2.50 -23.11 -19.85
N ILE A 5 -1.96 -22.10 -19.16
CA ILE A 5 -2.20 -20.69 -19.47
C ILE A 5 -1.61 -20.36 -20.84
N THR A 6 -2.39 -19.66 -21.67
CA THR A 6 -1.93 -19.13 -22.96
C THR A 6 -1.09 -17.87 -22.77
N PRO A 7 -0.24 -17.50 -23.74
CA PRO A 7 0.51 -16.24 -23.68
C PRO A 7 -0.39 -15.01 -23.49
N GLU A 8 -1.56 -15.00 -24.11
CA GLU A 8 -2.54 -13.91 -24.03
C GLU A 8 -3.14 -13.81 -22.61
N GLU A 9 -3.59 -14.93 -22.05
CA GLU A 9 -4.10 -15.00 -20.68
C GLU A 9 -3.02 -14.58 -19.65
N PHE A 10 -1.76 -14.96 -19.88
CA PHE A 10 -0.65 -14.55 -19.03
C PHE A 10 -0.38 -13.04 -19.12
N SER A 11 -0.38 -12.48 -20.33
CA SER A 11 -0.21 -11.04 -20.55
C SER A 11 -1.32 -10.23 -19.90
N GLU A 12 -2.57 -10.68 -20.03
CA GLU A 12 -3.73 -10.04 -19.40
C GLU A 12 -3.61 -10.06 -17.87
N LEU A 13 -3.36 -11.24 -17.29
CA LEU A 13 -3.22 -11.40 -15.84
C LEU A 13 -2.10 -10.52 -15.28
N THR A 14 -0.92 -10.53 -15.89
CA THR A 14 0.23 -9.73 -15.41
C THR A 14 -0.03 -8.24 -15.56
N SER A 15 -0.75 -7.81 -16.61
CA SER A 15 -1.17 -6.41 -16.78
C SER A 15 -2.14 -5.97 -15.68
N LEU A 16 -3.12 -6.81 -15.33
CA LEU A 16 -4.06 -6.53 -14.24
C LEU A 16 -3.36 -6.44 -12.89
N VAL A 17 -2.44 -7.37 -12.60
CA VAL A 17 -1.62 -7.34 -11.38
C VAL A 17 -0.76 -6.08 -11.33
N GLY A 18 -0.08 -5.73 -12.42
CA GLY A 18 0.74 -4.51 -12.51
C GLY A 18 -0.09 -3.25 -12.28
N TYR A 19 -1.28 -3.17 -12.90
CA TYR A 19 -2.21 -2.07 -12.69
C TYR A 19 -2.67 -1.95 -11.24
N ALA A 20 -3.05 -3.07 -10.60
CA ALA A 20 -3.45 -3.08 -9.20
C ALA A 20 -2.33 -2.59 -8.27
N VAL A 21 -1.10 -3.08 -8.47
CA VAL A 21 0.08 -2.65 -7.71
C VAL A 21 0.35 -1.16 -7.90
N TRP A 22 0.22 -0.66 -9.13
CA TRP A 22 0.39 0.77 -9.41
C TRP A 22 -0.66 1.64 -8.69
N GLN A 23 -1.94 1.23 -8.68
CA GLN A 23 -2.99 1.94 -7.95
C GLN A 23 -2.75 1.95 -6.44
N ILE A 24 -2.24 0.84 -5.88
CA ILE A 24 -1.84 0.78 -4.47
C ILE A 24 -0.73 1.78 -4.17
N GLN A 25 0.29 1.90 -5.02
CA GLN A 25 1.37 2.87 -4.83
C GLN A 25 0.87 4.32 -4.88
N VAL A 26 -0.12 4.61 -5.73
CA VAL A 26 -0.79 5.92 -5.74
C VAL A 26 -1.48 6.17 -4.40
N LEU A 27 -2.23 5.20 -3.88
CA LEU A 27 -2.87 5.29 -2.57
C LEU A 27 -1.85 5.49 -1.44
N GLU A 28 -0.72 4.76 -1.46
CA GLU A 28 0.36 4.92 -0.48
C GLU A 28 0.89 6.36 -0.45
N ARG A 29 1.09 6.99 -1.61
CA ARG A 29 1.54 8.39 -1.69
C ARG A 29 0.52 9.36 -1.10
N VAL A 30 -0.77 9.15 -1.36
CA VAL A 30 -1.85 9.97 -0.79
C VAL A 30 -1.93 9.81 0.71
N LEU A 31 -1.90 8.57 1.22
CA LEU A 31 -1.94 8.29 2.65
C LEU A 31 -0.70 8.80 3.40
N ALA A 32 0.47 8.75 2.76
CA ALA A 32 1.69 9.34 3.32
C ALA A 32 1.53 10.86 3.51
N GLY A 33 1.00 11.55 2.49
CA GLY A 33 0.72 12.98 2.59
C GLY A 33 -0.34 13.30 3.65
N HIS A 34 -1.43 12.53 3.68
CA HIS A 34 -2.48 12.65 4.69
C HIS A 34 -1.92 12.50 6.11
N LEU A 35 -1.16 11.44 6.36
CA LEU A 35 -0.56 11.18 7.68
C LEU A 35 0.33 12.33 8.14
N VAL A 36 1.17 12.88 7.24
CA VAL A 36 2.04 14.01 7.58
C VAL A 36 1.21 15.26 7.85
N MET A 37 0.33 15.65 6.91
CA MET A 37 -0.40 16.92 6.99
C MET A 37 -1.44 16.98 8.10
N VAL A 38 -2.14 15.88 8.36
CA VAL A 38 -3.25 15.86 9.32
C VAL A 38 -2.79 15.53 10.73
N HIS A 39 -1.73 14.71 10.88
CA HIS A 39 -1.39 14.14 12.18
C HIS A 39 0.03 14.44 12.69
N GLN A 40 0.94 14.93 11.85
CA GLN A 40 2.35 15.15 12.25
C GLN A 40 2.77 16.62 12.25
N ILE A 41 2.20 17.44 11.36
CA ILE A 41 2.53 18.87 11.26
C ILE A 41 1.72 19.68 12.27
N THR A 42 2.41 20.62 12.91
CA THR A 42 1.82 21.71 13.69
C THR A 42 2.19 23.06 13.09
N THR A 43 1.58 24.16 13.57
CA THR A 43 1.89 25.52 13.10
C THR A 43 3.34 25.93 13.32
N ASP A 44 4.03 25.28 14.26
CA ASP A 44 5.40 25.61 14.64
C ASP A 44 6.43 24.70 13.94
N THR A 45 5.98 23.74 13.14
CA THR A 45 6.88 22.80 12.45
C THR A 45 7.65 23.53 11.35
N ALA A 46 8.98 23.42 11.37
CA ALA A 46 9.81 24.09 10.38
C ALA A 46 9.65 23.42 8.99
N ARG A 47 9.75 24.21 7.91
CA ARG A 47 9.63 23.69 6.54
C ARG A 47 10.58 22.52 6.23
N SER A 48 11.82 22.61 6.69
CA SER A 48 12.82 21.54 6.50
C SER A 48 12.43 20.23 7.21
N GLU A 49 11.77 20.33 8.36
CA GLU A 49 11.25 19.18 9.09
C GLU A 49 10.07 18.56 8.35
N ILE A 50 9.16 19.40 7.82
CA ILE A 50 8.04 18.96 6.98
C ILE A 50 8.57 18.17 5.77
N GLU A 51 9.54 18.72 5.03
CA GLU A 51 10.15 18.06 3.87
C GLU A 51 10.77 16.71 4.25
N THR A 52 11.42 16.63 5.41
CA THR A 52 11.98 15.39 5.96
C THR A 52 10.89 14.37 6.31
N MET A 53 9.78 14.80 6.92
CA MET A 53 8.63 13.96 7.24
C MET A 53 8.01 13.35 5.97
N PHE A 54 7.84 14.15 4.91
CA PHE A 54 7.34 13.67 3.62
C PHE A 54 8.26 12.63 2.99
N VAL A 55 9.58 12.90 2.91
CA VAL A 55 10.54 11.95 2.33
C VAL A 55 10.58 10.64 3.12
N LYS A 56 10.53 10.71 4.45
CA LYS A 56 10.51 9.53 5.32
C LYS A 56 9.22 8.73 5.12
N THR A 57 8.08 9.39 5.16
CA THR A 57 6.76 8.73 5.14
C THR A 57 6.42 8.18 3.76
N ALA A 58 6.88 8.81 2.67
CA ALA A 58 6.67 8.35 1.30
C ALA A 58 7.33 6.98 1.00
N ARG A 59 8.23 6.50 1.87
CA ARG A 59 8.86 5.18 1.76
C ARG A 59 8.06 4.07 2.46
N HIS A 60 7.02 4.43 3.22
CA HIS A 60 6.21 3.46 3.91
C HIS A 60 5.26 2.76 2.94
N THR A 61 5.12 1.46 3.12
CA THR A 61 4.13 0.67 2.41
C THR A 61 2.74 0.83 3.03
N LEU A 62 1.69 0.40 2.32
CA LEU A 62 0.29 0.52 2.75
C LEU A 62 0.06 0.01 4.18
N GLY A 63 0.60 -1.16 4.54
CA GLY A 63 0.44 -1.72 5.88
C GLY A 63 1.13 -0.89 6.99
N GLN A 64 2.27 -0.28 6.68
CA GLN A 64 2.97 0.63 7.60
C GLN A 64 2.20 1.94 7.77
N LEU A 65 1.69 2.50 6.67
CA LEU A 65 0.84 3.69 6.68
C LEU A 65 -0.45 3.46 7.46
N PHE A 66 -1.16 2.35 7.19
CA PHE A 66 -2.36 1.96 7.93
C PHE A 66 -2.07 1.83 9.43
N SER A 67 -0.99 1.15 9.81
CA SER A 67 -0.61 1.00 11.21
C SER A 67 -0.31 2.34 11.89
N ALA A 68 0.34 3.27 11.17
CA ALA A 68 0.63 4.61 11.69
C ALA A 68 -0.65 5.44 11.83
N ILE A 69 -1.49 5.47 10.79
CA ILE A 69 -2.79 6.18 10.78
C ILE A 69 -3.70 5.65 11.89
N ARG A 70 -3.82 4.33 12.05
CA ARG A 70 -4.65 3.72 13.11
C ARG A 70 -4.22 4.15 14.52
N LYS A 71 -2.93 4.38 14.74
CA LYS A 71 -2.40 4.83 16.04
C LYS A 71 -2.74 6.29 16.35
N THR A 72 -3.12 7.10 15.37
CA THR A 72 -3.51 8.49 15.59
C THR A 72 -4.86 8.62 16.29
N GLY A 73 -5.75 7.63 16.12
CA GLY A 73 -7.08 7.59 16.75
C GLY A 73 -8.08 8.65 16.26
N GLY A 74 -7.71 9.50 15.30
CA GLY A 74 -8.53 10.62 14.83
C GLY A 74 -9.26 10.41 13.49
N GLU A 75 -9.19 9.20 12.93
CA GLU A 75 -9.78 8.93 11.61
C GLU A 75 -11.29 8.66 11.65
N PRO A 76 -12.02 8.91 10.55
CA PRO A 76 -13.40 8.48 10.42
C PRO A 76 -13.54 6.96 10.61
N GLU A 77 -14.58 6.53 11.34
CA GLU A 77 -14.86 5.10 11.56
C GLU A 77 -15.01 4.30 10.25
N SER A 78 -15.39 4.97 9.15
CA SER A 78 -15.54 4.35 7.83
C SER A 78 -14.21 4.15 7.09
N LEU A 79 -13.13 4.84 7.47
CA LEU A 79 -11.85 4.79 6.76
C LEU A 79 -11.01 3.57 7.16
N LEU A 80 -10.90 3.31 8.47
CA LEU A 80 -10.02 2.24 8.98
C LEU A 80 -10.41 0.84 8.47
N PRO A 81 -11.70 0.43 8.46
CA PRO A 81 -12.09 -0.86 7.92
C PRO A 81 -11.79 -1.00 6.42
N ARG A 82 -11.91 0.10 5.65
CA ARG A 82 -11.58 0.10 4.22
C ARG A 82 -10.09 -0.10 3.99
N LEU A 83 -9.24 0.63 4.74
CA LEU A 83 -7.78 0.49 4.64
C LEU A 83 -7.31 -0.89 5.09
N GLU A 84 -7.96 -1.48 6.09
CA GLU A 84 -7.70 -2.84 6.53
C GLU A 84 -8.02 -3.85 5.43
N GLY A 85 -9.20 -3.76 4.80
CA GLY A 85 -9.59 -4.59 3.67
C GLY A 85 -8.57 -4.50 2.51
N PHE A 86 -8.21 -3.29 2.10
CA PHE A 86 -7.19 -3.08 1.05
C PHE A 86 -5.83 -3.66 1.42
N THR A 87 -5.43 -3.57 2.69
CA THR A 87 -4.16 -4.13 3.17
C THR A 87 -4.17 -5.66 3.05
N ILE A 88 -5.29 -6.31 3.41
CA ILE A 88 -5.45 -7.76 3.28
C ILE A 88 -5.36 -8.20 1.82
N GLU A 89 -6.11 -7.53 0.93
CA GLU A 89 -6.11 -7.84 -0.50
C GLU A 89 -4.72 -7.67 -1.12
N ARG A 90 -4.04 -6.58 -0.81
CA ARG A 90 -2.67 -6.34 -1.28
C ARG A 90 -1.71 -7.40 -0.78
N ASN A 91 -1.77 -7.76 0.50
CA ASN A 91 -0.88 -8.75 1.08
C ASN A 91 -1.11 -10.12 0.42
N TRP A 92 -2.37 -10.47 0.15
CA TRP A 92 -2.68 -11.66 -0.64
C TRP A 92 -2.07 -11.57 -2.05
N LEU A 93 -2.25 -10.45 -2.73
CA LEU A 93 -1.72 -10.24 -4.09
C LEU A 93 -0.19 -10.35 -4.12
N VAL A 94 0.53 -9.80 -3.15
CA VAL A 94 2.00 -9.78 -3.15
C VAL A 94 2.59 -11.10 -2.66
N HIS A 95 2.00 -11.73 -1.64
CA HIS A 95 2.59 -12.89 -0.97
C HIS A 95 2.00 -14.23 -1.39
N ARG A 96 0.81 -14.27 -2.01
CA ARG A 96 0.13 -15.53 -2.35
C ARG A 96 -0.08 -15.77 -3.84
N THR A 97 0.25 -14.80 -4.70
CA THR A 97 0.26 -15.00 -6.16
C THR A 97 1.43 -15.84 -6.65
N ARG A 98 2.51 -15.90 -5.87
CA ARG A 98 3.60 -16.86 -6.04
C ARG A 98 3.51 -17.91 -4.95
N HIS A 99 3.21 -19.15 -5.33
CA HIS A 99 3.49 -20.29 -4.46
C HIS A 99 5.00 -20.47 -4.48
N GLU A 100 5.72 -20.08 -3.42
CA GLU A 100 7.10 -20.53 -3.25
C GLU A 100 7.05 -22.02 -2.91
N ASN A 101 7.33 -22.87 -3.89
CA ASN A 101 7.66 -24.26 -3.61
C ASN A 101 9.08 -24.28 -3.02
N PRO A 102 9.30 -24.89 -1.84
CA PRO A 102 10.63 -25.03 -1.25
C PRO A 102 11.65 -25.77 -2.13
N SER A 103 11.21 -26.41 -3.21
CA SER A 103 12.06 -27.10 -4.20
C SER A 103 12.68 -26.19 -5.27
N ASP A 104 12.33 -24.90 -5.30
CA ASP A 104 12.74 -23.97 -6.36
C ASP A 104 13.95 -23.08 -5.97
N LEU A 105 14.64 -23.42 -4.86
CA LEU A 105 15.91 -22.82 -4.41
C LEU A 105 17.03 -23.86 -4.32
#